data_AF-A0A8T5M2I8-F1
#
_entry.id   AF-A0A8T5M2I8-F1
#
_cell.length_a   1.000
_cell.length_b   1.000
_cell.length_c   1.000
_cell.angle_alpha   90.00
_cell.angle_beta   90.00
_cell.angle_gamma   90.00
#
_symmetry.space_group_name_H-M   'P 1'
#
loop_
_entity.id
_entity.type
_entity.pdbx_description
1 polymer ?
#
loop_
_entity_poly.entity_id
_entity_poly.type
_entity_poly.pdbx_seq_one_letter_code
_entity_poly.pdbx_strand_id
1 'polypeptide(L)' 'MTGKGDKMRAKYVNVSIHEDLAKKIDKYIAGSKLGFTSRAGVVNQALREFLQKKK' A
#
# COMPACT_ATOMS: atom_id res chain seq x y z
N MET A 1 -20.84 -12.02 28.62
CA MET A 1 -21.01 -11.43 27.27
C MET A 1 -19.65 -11.27 26.61
N THR A 2 -19.16 -12.30 25.92
CA THR A 2 -17.86 -12.31 25.23
C THR A 2 -18.07 -12.11 23.74
N GLY A 3 -18.07 -10.86 23.30
CA GLY A 3 -18.09 -10.48 21.89
C GLY A 3 -16.84 -9.69 21.55
N LYS A 4 -15.69 -10.38 21.43
CA LYS A 4 -14.46 -9.84 20.84
C LYS A 4 -14.71 -9.58 19.35
N GLY A 5 -15.33 -8.45 19.04
CA GLY A 5 -15.19 -7.82 17.74
C GLY A 5 -13.82 -7.16 17.70
N ASP A 6 -12.77 -7.93 17.35
CA ASP A 6 -11.45 -7.40 17.00
C ASP A 6 -11.63 -6.54 15.74
N LYS A 7 -12.11 -5.29 15.94
CA LYS A 7 -12.17 -4.29 14.89
C LYS A 7 -10.73 -4.10 14.42
N MET A 8 -10.41 -4.62 13.25
CA MET A 8 -9.12 -4.47 12.59
C MET A 8 -8.79 -2.98 12.54
N ARG A 9 -8.02 -2.48 13.52
CA ARG A 9 -7.56 -1.09 13.54
C ARG A 9 -6.61 -0.91 12.37
N ALA A 10 -6.87 0.08 11.53
CA ALA A 10 -5.91 0.49 10.52
C ALA A 10 -4.58 0.82 11.21
N LYS A 11 -3.55 0.02 10.92
CA LYS A 11 -2.19 0.25 11.42
C LYS A 11 -1.44 1.01 10.35
N TYR A 12 -0.96 2.19 10.70
CA TYR A 12 -0.12 3.00 9.84
C TYR A 12 1.33 2.81 10.26
N VAL A 13 2.21 2.65 9.27
CA VAL A 13 3.65 2.52 9.47
C VAL A 13 4.32 3.55 8.59
N ASN A 14 5.25 4.30 9.18
CA ASN A 14 6.11 5.20 8.43
C ASN A 14 7.28 4.40 7.87
N VAL A 15 7.57 4.57 6.59
CA VAL A 15 8.66 3.89 5.91
C VAL A 15 9.52 4.93 5.21
N SER A 16 10.81 4.92 5.53
CA SER A 16 11.79 5.74 4.84
C SER A 16 12.19 5.06 3.54
N ILE A 17 12.03 5.77 2.42
CA ILE A 17 12.43 5.31 1.09
C ILE A 17 13.29 6.37 0.41
N HIS A 18 14.07 5.96 -0.58
CA HIS A 18 14.85 6.89 -1.39
C HIS A 18 13.92 7.85 -2.14
N GLU A 19 14.31 9.12 -2.24
CA GLU A 19 13.48 10.16 -2.85
C GLU A 19 13.16 9.86 -4.32
N ASP A 20 14.13 9.33 -5.07
CA ASP A 20 13.93 8.93 -6.47
C ASP A 20 12.84 7.86 -6.61
N LEU A 21 12.75 6.94 -5.65
CA LEU A 21 11.71 5.92 -5.65
C LEU A 21 10.35 6.55 -5.35
N ALA A 22 10.29 7.47 -4.39
CA ALA A 22 9.06 8.22 -4.10
C ALA A 22 8.55 8.97 -5.34
N LYS A 23 9.44 9.67 -6.06
CA LYS A 23 9.11 10.39 -7.30
C LYS A 23 8.60 9.45 -8.40
N LYS A 24 9.20 8.26 -8.54
CA LYS A 24 8.73 7.26 -9.50
C LYS A 24 7.32 6.77 -9.16
N ILE A 25 7.02 6.55 -7.88
CA ILE A 25 5.68 6.16 -7.42
C ILE A 25 4.67 7.27 -7.72
N ASP A 26 5.01 8.53 -7.46
CA ASP A 26 4.12 9.66 -7.77
C ASP A 26 3.80 9.79 -9.25
N LYS A 27 4.83 9.69 -10.11
CA LYS A 27 4.64 9.70 -11.57
C LYS A 27 3.77 8.54 -12.02
N TYR A 28 3.97 7.36 -11.44
CA TYR A 28 3.13 6.20 -11.71
C TYR A 28 1.67 6.45 -11.32
N ILE A 29 1.40 7.02 -10.14
CA ILE A 29 0.04 7.37 -9.71
C ILE A 29 -0.59 8.39 -10.66
N ALA A 30 0.12 9.46 -11.00
CA ALA A 30 -0.38 10.51 -11.87
C ALA A 30 -0.66 10.02 -13.30
N GLY A 31 0.14 9.09 -13.82
CA GLY A 31 -0.03 8.53 -15.16
C GLY A 31 -0.95 7.31 -15.24
N SER A 32 -1.36 6.74 -14.09
CA SER A 32 -2.09 5.49 -14.04
C SER A 32 -3.60 5.70 -14.14
N LYS A 33 -4.24 5.03 -15.09
CA LYS A 33 -5.71 4.91 -15.17
C LYS A 33 -6.29 3.90 -14.17
N LEU A 34 -5.46 3.29 -13.32
CA LEU A 34 -5.87 2.24 -12.37
C LEU A 34 -6.57 2.80 -11.11
N GLY A 35 -6.70 4.13 -10.99
CA GLY A 35 -7.48 4.76 -9.92
C GLY A 35 -6.78 4.74 -8.55
N PHE A 36 -5.45 4.62 -8.50
CA PHE A 36 -4.73 4.77 -7.25
C PHE A 36 -4.86 6.20 -6.72
N THR A 37 -5.36 6.33 -5.49
CA THR A 37 -5.54 7.63 -4.82
C THR A 37 -4.41 7.96 -3.84
N SER A 38 -3.48 7.02 -3.59
CA SER A 38 -2.38 7.21 -2.64
C SER A 38 -1.19 6.27 -2.91
N ARG A 39 0.00 6.69 -2.45
CA ARG A 39 1.22 5.86 -2.44
C ARG A 39 1.02 4.54 -1.69
N ALA A 40 0.29 4.58 -0.57
CA ALA A 40 -0.01 3.40 0.23
C ALA A 40 -0.84 2.36 -0.55
N GLY A 41 -1.77 2.80 -1.40
CA GLY A 41 -2.54 1.92 -2.28
C GLY A 41 -1.64 1.15 -3.25
N VAL A 42 -0.70 1.85 -3.88
CA VAL A 42 0.29 1.25 -4.78
C VAL A 42 1.16 0.22 -4.05
N VAL A 43 1.69 0.59 -2.88
CA VAL A 43 2.54 -0.30 -2.08
C VAL A 43 1.76 -1.53 -1.61
N ASN A 44 0.50 -1.37 -1.18
CA ASN A 44 -0.34 -2.49 -0.76
C ASN A 44 -0.61 -3.48 -1.89
N GLN A 45 -0.87 -2.98 -3.11
CA GLN A 45 -1.04 -3.85 -4.26
C GLN A 45 0.26 -4.58 -4.60
N ALA A 46 1.38 -3.87 -4.68
CA ALA A 46 2.69 -4.47 -4.94
C ALA A 46 3.04 -5.55 -3.91
N LEU A 47 2.75 -5.32 -2.62
CA LEU A 47 2.93 -6.30 -1.56
C LEU A 47 2.03 -7.53 -1.74
N ARG A 48 0.76 -7.35 -2.10
CA ARG A 48 -0.15 -8.47 -2.37
C ARG A 48 0.34 -9.32 -3.53
N GLU A 49 0.73 -8.70 -4.64
CA GLU A 49 1.26 -9.40 -5.81
C GLU A 49 2.55 -10.16 -5.49
N PHE A 50 3.45 -9.53 -4.72
CA PHE A 50 4.69 -10.17 -4.26
C PHE A 50 4.42 -11.39 -3.38
N LEU A 51 3.46 -11.29 -2.44
CA LEU A 51 3.08 -12.40 -1.56
C LEU A 51 2.38 -13.53 -2.32
N GLN A 52 1.56 -13.22 -3.33
CA GLN A 52 0.90 -14.22 -4.17
C GLN A 52 1.89 -14.97 -5.07
N LYS A 53 2.89 -14.28 -5.62
CA LYS A 53 3.96 -14.93 -6.43
C LYS A 53 4.91 -15.81 -5.62
N LYS A 54 4.95 -15.64 -4.30
CA LYS A 54 5.75 -16.45 -3.38
C LYS A 54 5.06 -17.73 -2.91
N LYS A 55 3.76 -17.88 -3.19
CA LYS A 55 3.02 -19.13 -2.99
C LYS A 55 3.11 -19.99 -4.25
#